data_AF-A0A411HNM0-F1
#
_entry.id   AF-A0A411HNM0-F1
#
_cell.length_a   1.000
_cell.length_b   1.000
_cell.length_c   1.000
_cell.angle_alpha   90.00
_cell.angle_beta   90.00
_cell.angle_gamma   90.00
#
_symmetry.space_group_name_H-M   'P 1'
#
loop_
_entity.id
_entity.type
_entity.pdbx_description
1 polymer ?
#
loop_
_entity_poly.entity_id
_entity_poly.type
_entity_poly.pdbx_seq_one_letter_code
_entity_poly.pdbx_strand_id
1 'polypeptide(L)'
;MIDANIAADISVIPLAPTTGATILMQSESDLATDRLVLRDNVGGYVLRILGNRQAEVNRTLIVNNQVTQDLIWHQHDSLGLNEVMSIDNSTIANNQIGGWVIRDDLALDMFRTIIDQPDADTLLFTGNAANLNVSYVLADDTIGFPADVTNHVGRPTFIDAADGDYRLRYSRQGGAVTASLGLDFAPAIDGDDRDIRSLKYDQDLTTRPDVFGMRDLGVYEMQPYSDRIYTDGFGDAVMLAY
;
A
#
# COMPACT_ATOMS: atom_id res chain seq x y z
N MET A 1 12.08 -9.13 -1.32
CA MET A 1 11.74 -8.44 -2.58
C MET A 1 11.45 -9.52 -3.62
N ILE A 2 10.29 -9.44 -4.27
CA ILE A 2 9.87 -10.26 -5.40
C ILE A 2 9.68 -9.28 -6.55
N ASP A 3 10.52 -9.42 -7.58
CA ASP A 3 10.71 -8.42 -8.62
C ASP A 3 10.80 -9.10 -10.00
N ALA A 4 10.24 -8.45 -11.02
CA ALA A 4 10.35 -8.81 -12.43
C ALA A 4 9.93 -10.25 -12.78
N ASN A 5 8.97 -10.81 -12.03
CA ASN A 5 8.45 -12.14 -12.33
C ASN A 5 7.44 -12.09 -13.46
N ILE A 6 7.47 -13.11 -14.31
CA ILE A 6 6.45 -13.32 -15.33
C ILE A 6 5.74 -14.63 -15.00
N ALA A 7 4.44 -14.56 -14.70
CA ALA A 7 3.62 -15.76 -14.57
C ALA A 7 3.42 -16.36 -15.96
N ALA A 8 4.34 -17.23 -16.42
CA ALA A 8 4.34 -17.76 -17.79
C ALA A 8 4.06 -19.27 -17.84
N ASP A 9 3.47 -19.72 -18.96
CA ASP A 9 3.41 -21.13 -19.31
C ASP A 9 4.74 -21.55 -19.96
N ILE A 10 5.53 -22.32 -19.22
CA ILE A 10 6.85 -22.79 -19.66
C ILE A 10 6.79 -23.79 -20.83
N SER A 11 5.59 -24.24 -21.21
CA SER A 11 5.38 -25.12 -22.35
C SER A 11 5.31 -24.38 -23.71
N VAL A 12 5.30 -23.04 -23.71
CA VAL A 12 5.17 -22.20 -24.92
C VAL A 12 6.37 -21.25 -25.07
N ILE A 13 6.89 -21.09 -26.30
CA ILE A 13 7.98 -20.16 -26.65
C ILE A 13 7.54 -19.26 -27.82
N PRO A 14 7.65 -17.91 -27.70
CA PRO A 14 8.17 -17.16 -26.55
C PRO A 14 7.23 -17.23 -25.34
N LEU A 15 7.79 -17.11 -24.14
CA LEU A 15 7.01 -17.07 -22.90
C LEU A 15 6.05 -15.87 -22.96
N ALA A 16 4.75 -16.15 -22.84
CA ALA A 16 3.72 -15.14 -22.73
C ALA A 16 3.18 -15.12 -21.29
N PRO A 17 2.87 -13.95 -20.73
CA PRO A 17 2.15 -13.87 -19.47
C PRO A 17 0.83 -14.64 -19.55
N THR A 18 0.58 -15.43 -18.52
CA THR A 18 -0.67 -16.16 -18.29
C THR A 18 -1.55 -15.37 -17.34
N THR A 19 -2.76 -15.86 -17.11
CA THR A 19 -3.67 -15.36 -16.07
C THR A 19 -3.25 -15.79 -14.65
N GLY A 20 -2.05 -16.31 -14.45
CA GLY A 20 -1.52 -16.74 -13.16
C GLY A 20 -1.23 -15.57 -12.20
N ALA A 21 -0.93 -15.89 -10.95
CA ALA A 21 -0.60 -14.91 -9.92
C ALA A 21 0.90 -14.91 -9.60
N THR A 22 1.43 -13.77 -9.14
CA THR A 22 2.80 -13.71 -8.59
C THR A 22 2.89 -14.53 -7.30
N ILE A 23 1.91 -14.37 -6.40
CA ILE A 23 1.69 -15.24 -5.26
C ILE A 23 0.28 -15.84 -5.38
N LEU A 24 0.22 -17.17 -5.38
CA LEU A 24 -1.02 -17.94 -5.33
C LEU A 24 -1.12 -18.66 -3.99
N MET A 25 -2.20 -18.42 -3.27
CA MET A 25 -2.61 -19.21 -2.11
C MET A 25 -3.82 -20.06 -2.45
N GLN A 26 -3.86 -21.26 -1.90
CA GLN A 26 -4.95 -22.22 -2.09
C GLN A 26 -5.42 -22.77 -0.73
N SER A 27 -6.54 -23.49 -0.74
CA SER A 27 -7.22 -24.03 0.46
C SER A 27 -6.27 -24.55 1.53
N GLU A 28 -6.61 -24.24 2.78
CA GLU A 28 -5.86 -24.60 4.00
C GLU A 28 -4.44 -24.00 4.09
N SER A 29 -4.20 -22.88 3.40
CA SER A 29 -2.94 -22.12 3.51
C SER A 29 -3.09 -20.84 4.35
N ASP A 30 -1.97 -20.43 4.93
CA ASP A 30 -1.80 -19.12 5.59
C ASP A 30 -0.72 -18.32 4.85
N LEU A 31 -0.93 -17.01 4.74
CA LEU A 31 0.08 -16.07 4.24
C LEU A 31 0.31 -15.02 5.30
N ALA A 32 1.57 -14.85 5.67
CA ALA A 32 2.03 -13.73 6.47
C ALA A 32 3.16 -13.05 5.71
N THR A 33 2.89 -11.85 5.21
CA THR A 33 3.91 -10.98 4.62
C THR A 33 4.13 -9.77 5.50
N ASP A 34 5.41 -9.48 5.73
CA ASP A 34 5.86 -8.34 6.51
C ASP A 34 7.06 -7.72 5.80
N ARG A 35 7.02 -6.41 5.54
CA ARG A 35 8.14 -5.67 4.92
C ARG A 35 8.53 -6.24 3.55
N LEU A 36 7.53 -6.65 2.78
CA LEU A 36 7.68 -7.22 1.44
C LEU A 36 7.62 -6.12 0.36
N VAL A 37 8.35 -6.32 -0.73
CA VAL A 37 8.22 -5.52 -1.96
C VAL A 37 7.80 -6.46 -3.08
N LEU A 38 6.68 -6.16 -3.72
CA LEU A 38 6.13 -6.83 -4.90
C LEU A 38 6.15 -5.81 -6.05
N ARG A 39 7.15 -5.92 -6.94
CA ARG A 39 7.33 -4.93 -7.99
C ARG A 39 7.57 -5.50 -9.38
N ASP A 40 7.17 -4.74 -10.39
CA ASP A 40 7.51 -4.98 -11.79
C ASP A 40 7.12 -6.38 -12.30
N ASN A 41 6.14 -7.03 -11.65
CA ASN A 41 5.66 -8.37 -12.03
C ASN A 41 4.61 -8.28 -13.14
N VAL A 42 4.55 -9.31 -13.99
CA VAL A 42 3.61 -9.39 -15.12
C VAL A 42 2.79 -10.68 -15.04
N GLY A 43 1.46 -10.56 -15.07
CA GLY A 43 0.57 -11.73 -15.00
C GLY A 43 -0.93 -11.42 -14.96
N GLY A 44 -1.69 -12.34 -14.37
CA GLY A 44 -3.10 -12.16 -14.06
C GLY A 44 -3.31 -11.33 -12.80
N TYR A 45 -2.61 -11.70 -11.71
CA TYR A 45 -2.73 -11.10 -10.39
C TYR A 45 -1.35 -10.86 -9.76
N VAL A 46 -1.25 -9.92 -8.82
CA VAL A 46 -0.10 -9.91 -7.90
C VAL A 46 -0.35 -10.94 -6.79
N LEU A 47 -1.51 -10.86 -6.14
CA LEU A 47 -1.89 -11.79 -5.08
C LEU A 47 -3.26 -12.40 -5.38
N ARG A 48 -3.31 -13.74 -5.44
CA ARG A 48 -4.53 -14.50 -5.63
C ARG A 48 -4.71 -15.48 -4.49
N ILE A 49 -5.82 -15.37 -3.78
CA ILE A 49 -6.12 -16.19 -2.60
C ILE A 49 -7.41 -16.94 -2.87
N LEU A 50 -7.36 -18.27 -2.82
CA LEU A 50 -8.45 -19.19 -3.14
C LEU A 50 -8.72 -20.13 -1.97
N GLY A 51 -9.58 -19.73 -1.03
CA GLY A 51 -9.80 -20.48 0.21
C GLY A 51 -8.57 -20.46 1.12
N ASN A 52 -8.70 -19.95 2.33
CA ASN A 52 -7.56 -19.69 3.21
C ASN A 52 -8.03 -19.53 4.64
N ARG A 53 -7.18 -19.82 5.61
CA ARG A 53 -7.52 -19.45 7.00
C ARG A 53 -7.26 -17.98 7.25
N GLN A 54 -6.14 -17.44 6.79
CA GLN A 54 -5.74 -16.06 7.04
C GLN A 54 -4.75 -15.56 5.97
N ALA A 55 -4.86 -14.29 5.60
CA ALA A 55 -3.89 -13.61 4.73
C ALA A 55 -3.51 -12.24 5.29
N GLU A 56 -2.24 -12.05 5.62
CA GLU A 56 -1.70 -10.79 6.14
C GLU A 56 -0.73 -10.15 5.16
N VAL A 57 -1.06 -8.92 4.77
CA VAL A 57 -0.28 -8.06 3.87
C VAL A 57 0.14 -6.81 4.64
N ASN A 58 1.16 -6.97 5.47
CA ASN A 58 1.60 -5.94 6.40
C ASN A 58 2.88 -5.29 5.90
N ARG A 59 2.94 -3.96 5.97
CA ARG A 59 4.13 -3.18 5.60
C ARG A 59 4.67 -3.57 4.22
N THR A 60 3.78 -3.69 3.25
CA THR A 60 4.13 -4.15 1.90
C THR A 60 4.07 -3.01 0.88
N LEU A 61 5.04 -3.00 -0.03
CA LEU A 61 5.07 -2.11 -1.18
C LEU A 61 4.68 -2.89 -2.43
N ILE A 62 3.57 -2.53 -3.07
CA ILE A 62 3.06 -3.18 -4.30
C ILE A 62 3.01 -2.16 -5.43
N VAL A 63 4.02 -2.20 -6.31
CA VAL A 63 4.24 -1.12 -7.28
C VAL A 63 4.68 -1.60 -8.65
N ASN A 64 4.34 -0.85 -9.70
CA ASN A 64 4.80 -1.09 -11.08
C ASN A 64 4.44 -2.46 -11.67
N ASN A 65 3.49 -3.18 -11.08
CA ASN A 65 3.04 -4.46 -11.63
C ASN A 65 2.14 -4.23 -12.84
N GLN A 66 2.16 -5.16 -13.79
CA GLN A 66 1.27 -5.18 -14.96
C GLN A 66 0.40 -6.43 -14.88
N VAL A 67 -0.85 -6.24 -14.44
CA VAL A 67 -1.80 -7.31 -14.21
C VAL A 67 -3.03 -7.15 -15.11
N THR A 68 -3.50 -8.28 -15.66
CA THR A 68 -4.64 -8.30 -16.57
C THR A 68 -5.99 -8.49 -15.85
N GLN A 69 -5.97 -8.77 -14.56
CA GLN A 69 -7.15 -8.94 -13.70
C GLN A 69 -7.08 -7.95 -12.53
N ASP A 70 -7.79 -8.25 -11.44
CA ASP A 70 -7.65 -7.54 -10.16
C ASP A 70 -6.19 -7.63 -9.65
N LEU A 71 -5.69 -6.62 -8.94
CA LEU A 71 -4.33 -6.66 -8.41
C LEU A 71 -4.21 -7.66 -7.24
N ILE A 72 -5.14 -7.57 -6.29
CA ILE A 72 -5.32 -8.50 -5.18
C ILE A 72 -6.75 -9.04 -5.22
N TRP A 73 -6.91 -10.36 -5.23
CA TRP A 73 -8.23 -10.98 -5.11
C TRP A 73 -8.23 -12.10 -4.07
N HIS A 74 -8.94 -11.82 -2.96
CA HIS A 74 -9.33 -12.78 -1.95
C HIS A 74 -10.71 -13.37 -2.29
N GLN A 75 -10.73 -14.67 -2.54
CA GLN A 75 -11.94 -15.41 -2.87
C GLN A 75 -12.21 -16.48 -1.83
N HIS A 76 -13.39 -16.40 -1.24
CA HIS A 76 -13.93 -17.35 -0.29
C HIS A 76 -14.10 -18.73 -0.91
N ASP A 77 -13.74 -19.76 -0.16
CA ASP A 77 -14.14 -21.13 -0.48
C ASP A 77 -15.40 -21.56 0.30
N SER A 78 -16.05 -22.65 -0.12
CA SER A 78 -17.32 -23.07 0.46
C SER A 78 -17.20 -23.69 1.87
N LEU A 79 -16.03 -23.64 2.52
CA LEU A 79 -15.77 -24.36 3.77
C LEU A 79 -16.23 -23.60 5.03
N GLY A 80 -16.67 -22.34 4.90
CA GLY A 80 -17.32 -21.59 5.98
C GLY A 80 -16.39 -21.24 7.15
N LEU A 81 -15.09 -21.10 6.88
CA LEU A 81 -14.12 -20.60 7.85
C LEU A 81 -14.25 -19.07 7.99
N ASN A 82 -13.86 -18.53 9.15
CA ASN A 82 -13.72 -17.07 9.35
C ASN A 82 -12.39 -16.64 8.73
N GLU A 83 -12.36 -16.51 7.41
CA GLU A 83 -11.18 -16.10 6.65
C GLU A 83 -11.13 -14.58 6.61
N VAL A 84 -10.03 -13.96 7.02
CA VAL A 84 -9.86 -12.50 6.95
C VAL A 84 -8.59 -12.19 6.20
N MET A 85 -8.69 -11.29 5.22
CA MET A 85 -7.53 -10.63 4.63
C MET A 85 -7.26 -9.34 5.40
N SER A 86 -6.04 -9.19 5.91
CA SER A 86 -5.58 -7.96 6.55
C SER A 86 -4.54 -7.27 5.67
N ILE A 87 -4.71 -5.97 5.44
CA ILE A 87 -3.77 -5.11 4.74
C ILE A 87 -3.46 -3.93 5.66
N ASP A 88 -2.23 -3.86 6.18
CA ASP A 88 -1.84 -2.82 7.12
C ASP A 88 -0.54 -2.14 6.71
N ASN A 89 -0.44 -0.83 6.95
CA ASN A 89 0.75 -0.02 6.70
C ASN A 89 1.36 -0.25 5.30
N SER A 90 0.54 -0.40 4.27
CA SER A 90 1.00 -0.79 2.94
C SER A 90 0.85 0.35 1.92
N THR A 91 1.65 0.30 0.87
CA THR A 91 1.58 1.26 -0.24
C THR A 91 1.37 0.51 -1.55
N ILE A 92 0.25 0.78 -2.20
CA ILE A 92 -0.11 0.26 -3.52
C ILE A 92 -0.11 1.43 -4.49
N ALA A 93 0.80 1.45 -5.47
CA ALA A 93 0.94 2.59 -6.36
C ALA A 93 1.48 2.24 -7.74
N ASN A 94 1.10 2.99 -8.76
CA ASN A 94 1.63 2.89 -10.12
C ASN A 94 1.58 1.47 -10.73
N ASN A 95 0.56 0.67 -10.44
CA ASN A 95 0.36 -0.61 -11.14
C ASN A 95 -0.62 -0.42 -12.30
N GLN A 96 -0.36 -1.09 -13.41
CA GLN A 96 -1.31 -1.22 -14.51
C GLN A 96 -2.23 -2.40 -14.23
N ILE A 97 -3.53 -2.14 -14.06
CA ILE A 97 -4.51 -3.12 -13.58
C ILE A 97 -5.65 -3.22 -14.59
N GLY A 98 -6.06 -4.44 -14.94
CA GLY A 98 -7.22 -4.69 -15.82
C GLY A 98 -8.57 -4.75 -15.10
N GLY A 99 -8.58 -4.84 -13.77
CA GLY A 99 -9.75 -4.91 -12.89
C GLY A 99 -9.65 -3.95 -11.70
N TRP A 100 -10.01 -4.43 -10.51
CA TRP A 100 -9.98 -3.66 -9.25
C TRP A 100 -8.61 -3.70 -8.58
N VAL A 101 -8.27 -2.70 -7.77
CA VAL A 101 -7.06 -2.78 -6.93
C VAL A 101 -7.20 -3.91 -5.92
N ILE A 102 -8.32 -3.93 -5.18
CA ILE A 102 -8.62 -4.98 -4.21
C ILE A 102 -10.01 -5.53 -4.49
N ARG A 103 -10.10 -6.86 -4.53
CA ARG A 103 -11.37 -7.58 -4.50
C ARG A 103 -11.39 -8.56 -3.35
N ASP A 104 -12.46 -8.50 -2.58
CA ASP A 104 -12.69 -9.38 -1.44
C ASP A 104 -14.18 -9.73 -1.34
N ASP A 105 -14.49 -11.00 -1.16
CA ASP A 105 -15.86 -11.50 -1.10
C ASP A 105 -16.29 -12.04 0.27
N LEU A 106 -15.47 -11.85 1.33
CA LEU A 106 -15.73 -12.38 2.66
C LEU A 106 -15.54 -11.38 3.81
N ALA A 107 -14.29 -10.99 4.07
CA ALA A 107 -13.90 -10.16 5.20
C ALA A 107 -12.54 -9.50 4.96
N LEU A 108 -12.50 -8.18 5.12
CA LEU A 108 -11.34 -7.35 4.86
C LEU A 108 -11.11 -6.37 6.01
N ASP A 109 -9.90 -6.41 6.53
CA ASP A 109 -9.35 -5.45 7.48
C ASP A 109 -8.26 -4.64 6.77
N MET A 110 -8.50 -3.36 6.49
CA MET A 110 -7.54 -2.49 5.80
C MET A 110 -7.27 -1.22 6.59
N PHE A 111 -6.02 -1.05 7.02
CA PHE A 111 -5.64 0.06 7.89
C PHE A 111 -4.36 0.75 7.42
N ARG A 112 -4.27 2.06 7.69
CA ARG A 112 -3.04 2.86 7.54
C ARG A 112 -2.36 2.72 6.18
N THR A 113 -3.15 2.57 5.12
CA THR A 113 -2.67 2.15 3.79
C THR A 113 -2.85 3.27 2.78
N ILE A 114 -1.94 3.31 1.80
CA ILE A 114 -1.99 4.22 0.65
C ILE A 114 -2.33 3.41 -0.61
N ILE A 115 -3.31 3.89 -1.37
CA ILE A 115 -3.69 3.36 -2.68
C ILE A 115 -3.65 4.52 -3.70
N ASP A 116 -2.51 4.71 -4.39
CA ASP A 116 -2.34 5.71 -5.47
C ASP A 116 -2.42 5.01 -6.84
N GLN A 117 -3.65 4.73 -7.27
CA GLN A 117 -4.04 3.98 -8.45
C GLN A 117 -5.15 4.69 -9.24
N PRO A 118 -4.85 5.84 -9.89
CA PRO A 118 -5.86 6.69 -10.51
C PRO A 118 -6.62 6.05 -11.68
N ASP A 119 -6.09 4.99 -12.27
CA ASP A 119 -6.65 4.33 -13.45
C ASP A 119 -7.42 3.03 -13.11
N ALA A 120 -7.66 2.75 -11.83
CA ALA A 120 -8.40 1.57 -11.37
C ALA A 120 -9.29 1.88 -10.16
N ASP A 121 -10.50 1.32 -10.13
CA ASP A 121 -11.37 1.46 -8.96
C ASP A 121 -10.77 0.71 -7.75
N THR A 122 -10.86 1.33 -6.57
CA THR A 122 -10.11 0.90 -5.39
C THR A 122 -10.58 -0.45 -4.81
N LEU A 123 -11.86 -0.59 -4.43
CA LEU A 123 -12.35 -1.78 -3.73
C LEU A 123 -13.67 -2.31 -4.29
N LEU A 124 -13.68 -3.59 -4.68
CA LEU A 124 -14.89 -4.37 -4.86
C LEU A 124 -15.05 -5.35 -3.70
N PHE A 125 -15.92 -4.98 -2.76
CA PHE A 125 -16.28 -5.84 -1.64
C PHE A 125 -17.68 -6.44 -1.85
N THR A 126 -17.79 -7.76 -1.87
CA THR A 126 -19.09 -8.46 -2.03
C THR A 126 -19.48 -9.32 -0.83
N GLY A 127 -18.68 -9.29 0.25
CA GLY A 127 -18.97 -9.98 1.49
C GLY A 127 -20.03 -9.28 2.35
N ASN A 128 -20.16 -9.72 3.60
CA ASN A 128 -21.02 -9.04 4.57
C ASN A 128 -20.37 -7.72 5.00
N ALA A 129 -21.08 -6.59 4.86
CA ALA A 129 -20.58 -5.27 5.24
C ALA A 129 -20.14 -5.17 6.71
N ALA A 130 -20.65 -6.03 7.60
CA ALA A 130 -20.19 -6.11 8.99
C ALA A 130 -18.75 -6.65 9.16
N ASN A 131 -18.20 -7.25 8.10
CA ASN A 131 -16.85 -7.81 8.05
C ASN A 131 -15.89 -6.95 7.23
N LEU A 132 -16.29 -5.72 6.90
CA LEU A 132 -15.45 -4.77 6.17
C LEU A 132 -15.03 -3.65 7.12
N ASN A 133 -13.78 -3.68 7.54
CA ASN A 133 -13.19 -2.65 8.38
C ASN A 133 -12.11 -1.92 7.58
N VAL A 134 -12.36 -0.66 7.25
CA VAL A 134 -11.42 0.18 6.52
C VAL A 134 -11.33 1.53 7.21
N SER A 135 -10.14 1.86 7.72
CA SER A 135 -9.90 3.14 8.41
C SER A 135 -8.48 3.62 8.18
N TYR A 136 -8.29 4.95 8.19
CA TYR A 136 -7.00 5.59 7.94
C TYR A 136 -6.40 5.19 6.58
N VAL A 137 -7.21 5.24 5.52
CA VAL A 137 -6.76 4.94 4.16
C VAL A 137 -6.76 6.22 3.31
N LEU A 138 -5.68 6.41 2.55
CA LEU A 138 -5.59 7.43 1.50
C LEU A 138 -5.71 6.75 0.14
N ALA A 139 -6.70 7.12 -0.65
CA ALA A 139 -6.93 6.53 -1.96
C ALA A 139 -7.40 7.55 -3.01
N ASP A 140 -7.20 7.27 -4.30
CA ASP A 140 -7.73 8.10 -5.40
C ASP A 140 -9.25 8.19 -5.41
N ASP A 141 -9.91 7.13 -4.92
CA ASP A 141 -11.34 7.03 -4.70
C ASP A 141 -11.62 6.20 -3.44
N THR A 142 -12.84 6.29 -2.90
CA THR A 142 -13.28 5.47 -1.76
C THR A 142 -14.44 4.57 -2.16
N ILE A 143 -14.52 4.17 -3.44
CA ILE A 143 -15.54 3.24 -3.92
C ILE A 143 -15.35 1.92 -3.19
N GLY A 144 -16.47 1.39 -2.67
CA GLY A 144 -16.49 0.16 -1.89
C GLY A 144 -16.11 0.32 -0.42
N PHE A 145 -15.60 1.48 0.01
CA PHE A 145 -15.25 1.69 1.42
C PHE A 145 -16.50 1.91 2.29
N PRO A 146 -16.48 1.50 3.57
CA PRO A 146 -17.45 1.97 4.55
C PRO A 146 -17.32 3.49 4.75
N ALA A 147 -18.41 4.13 5.16
CA ALA A 147 -18.39 5.54 5.51
C ALA A 147 -17.59 5.77 6.80
N ASP A 148 -16.39 6.31 6.67
CA ASP A 148 -15.50 6.64 7.78
C ASP A 148 -14.74 7.94 7.44
N VAL A 149 -14.70 8.86 8.40
CA VAL A 149 -14.03 10.17 8.23
C VAL A 149 -12.51 10.04 8.11
N THR A 150 -11.95 8.90 8.52
CA THR A 150 -10.51 8.62 8.45
C THR A 150 -10.07 8.13 7.07
N ASN A 151 -11.02 7.80 6.19
CA ASN A 151 -10.75 7.45 4.80
C ASN A 151 -10.79 8.70 3.92
N HIS A 152 -9.66 9.04 3.32
CA HIS A 152 -9.48 10.28 2.58
C HIS A 152 -9.28 10.01 1.09
N VAL A 153 -10.05 10.75 0.28
CA VAL A 153 -9.85 10.83 -1.16
C VAL A 153 -8.73 11.82 -1.46
N GLY A 154 -7.70 11.39 -2.17
CA GLY A 154 -6.60 12.24 -2.59
C GLY A 154 -5.34 11.45 -2.94
N ARG A 155 -4.35 12.16 -3.47
CA ARG A 155 -3.11 11.55 -3.96
C ARG A 155 -1.90 11.95 -3.11
N PRO A 156 -1.07 11.00 -2.67
CA PRO A 156 0.22 11.34 -2.09
C PRO A 156 1.12 11.98 -3.15
N THR A 157 2.15 12.70 -2.70
CA THR A 157 3.28 13.06 -3.55
C THR A 157 4.50 12.32 -3.06
N PHE A 158 5.03 11.42 -3.88
CA PHE A 158 6.25 10.68 -3.59
C PHE A 158 7.50 11.52 -3.90
N ILE A 159 8.65 11.12 -3.35
CA ILE A 159 9.96 11.72 -3.66
C ILE A 159 10.26 11.54 -5.14
N ASP A 160 10.24 10.29 -5.63
CA ASP A 160 10.51 9.97 -7.03
C ASP A 160 9.93 8.60 -7.42
N ALA A 161 8.62 8.54 -7.63
CA ALA A 161 7.94 7.30 -8.01
C ALA A 161 8.42 6.76 -9.38
N ALA A 162 8.89 7.63 -10.28
CA ALA A 162 9.37 7.23 -11.60
C ALA A 162 10.65 6.37 -11.50
N ASP A 163 11.53 6.71 -10.55
CA ASP A 163 12.73 5.94 -10.23
C ASP A 163 12.54 4.95 -9.06
N GLY A 164 11.30 4.73 -8.64
CA GLY A 164 10.93 3.70 -7.66
C GLY A 164 11.05 4.10 -6.18
N ASP A 165 11.19 5.40 -5.89
CA ASP A 165 11.19 5.97 -4.54
C ASP A 165 9.79 6.45 -4.13
N TYR A 166 9.07 5.55 -3.47
CA TYR A 166 7.70 5.76 -2.96
C TYR A 166 7.65 6.32 -1.54
N ARG A 167 8.74 6.90 -1.04
CA ARG A 167 8.70 7.65 0.22
C ARG A 167 7.87 8.91 0.04
N LEU A 168 7.10 9.27 1.05
CA LEU A 168 6.29 10.48 1.03
C LEU A 168 7.21 11.71 1.01
N ARG A 169 6.87 12.69 0.18
CA ARG A 169 7.66 13.91 0.03
C ARG A 169 7.32 14.90 1.14
N TYR A 170 8.35 15.41 1.79
CA TYR A 170 8.27 16.60 2.62
C TYR A 170 9.42 17.55 2.26
N SER A 171 9.09 18.82 2.08
CA SER A 171 10.10 19.86 1.91
C SER A 171 9.70 21.17 2.57
N ARG A 172 10.72 21.95 2.94
CA ARG A 172 10.55 23.33 3.38
C ARG A 172 11.53 24.23 2.65
N GLN A 173 11.02 25.27 2.00
CA GLN A 173 11.82 26.27 1.28
C GLN A 173 11.26 27.66 1.55
N GLY A 174 12.11 28.60 1.95
CA GLY A 174 11.70 29.99 2.22
C GLY A 174 10.61 30.12 3.30
N GLY A 175 10.52 29.16 4.22
CA GLY A 175 9.48 29.10 5.26
C GLY A 175 8.17 28.41 4.82
N ALA A 176 7.95 28.18 3.52
CA ALA A 176 6.80 27.42 3.02
C ALA A 176 7.05 25.92 3.15
N VAL A 177 6.04 25.18 3.61
CA VAL A 177 6.06 23.71 3.75
C VAL A 177 5.28 23.09 2.60
N THR A 178 5.89 22.11 1.93
CA THR A 178 5.21 21.20 1.01
C THR A 178 5.24 19.81 1.64
N ALA A 179 4.07 19.29 1.99
CA ALA A 179 3.93 17.97 2.62
C ALA A 179 3.00 17.10 1.78
N SER A 180 3.41 15.86 1.55
CA SER A 180 2.56 14.84 0.95
C SER A 180 1.32 14.60 1.82
N LEU A 181 0.22 14.23 1.16
CA LEU A 181 -0.86 13.53 1.85
C LEU A 181 -0.33 12.21 2.43
N GLY A 182 -0.86 11.80 3.57
CA GLY A 182 -0.44 10.60 4.28
C GLY A 182 0.68 10.79 5.30
N LEU A 183 1.40 11.91 5.31
CA LEU A 183 2.29 12.23 6.44
C LEU A 183 1.47 12.50 7.72
N ASP A 184 2.04 12.35 8.93
CA ASP A 184 1.42 12.50 10.27
C ASP A 184 -0.11 12.44 10.19
N PHE A 185 -0.61 11.25 9.88
CA PHE A 185 -1.99 11.06 9.49
C PHE A 185 -2.73 10.19 10.47
N ALA A 186 -2.16 9.04 10.87
CA ALA A 186 -2.85 8.06 11.68
C ALA A 186 -2.39 8.10 13.14
N PRO A 187 -3.20 7.59 14.09
CA PRO A 187 -2.79 7.43 15.48
C PRO A 187 -1.52 6.56 15.61
N ALA A 188 -0.73 6.86 16.64
CA ALA A 188 0.39 6.02 17.02
C ALA A 188 -0.08 4.63 17.48
N ILE A 189 0.78 3.62 17.32
CA ILE A 189 0.52 2.26 17.80
C ILE A 189 1.50 1.95 18.94
N ASP A 190 0.98 1.43 20.04
CA ASP A 190 1.82 1.00 21.16
C ASP A 190 2.78 -0.13 20.72
N GLY A 191 4.09 0.13 20.72
CA GLY A 191 5.09 -0.87 20.36
C GLY A 191 6.44 -0.31 19.91
N ASP A 192 7.24 -1.19 19.29
CA ASP A 192 8.45 -0.82 18.52
C ASP A 192 8.24 -1.20 17.06
N ASP A 193 7.08 -0.81 16.52
CA ASP A 193 6.72 -1.04 15.12
C ASP A 193 7.71 -0.32 14.20
N ARG A 194 8.04 -0.96 13.08
CA ARG A 194 9.03 -0.45 12.14
C ARG A 194 8.56 -0.51 10.70
N ASP A 195 8.95 0.49 9.92
CA ASP A 195 8.69 0.60 8.48
C ASP A 195 9.46 -0.47 7.68
N ILE A 196 9.30 -0.46 6.35
CA ILE A 196 10.01 -1.40 5.46
C ILE A 196 11.54 -1.28 5.50
N ARG A 197 12.07 -0.14 5.94
CA ARG A 197 13.51 0.10 6.13
C ARG A 197 13.97 -0.23 7.55
N SER A 198 13.09 -0.80 8.37
CA SER A 198 13.34 -1.09 9.80
C SER A 198 13.59 0.17 10.65
N LEU A 199 13.08 1.32 10.21
CA LEU A 199 13.03 2.57 10.96
C LEU A 199 11.75 2.60 11.80
N LYS A 200 11.76 3.29 12.94
CA LYS A 200 10.58 3.32 13.82
C LYS A 200 9.44 4.07 13.14
N TYR A 201 8.22 3.57 13.29
CA TYR A 201 7.00 4.35 13.08
C TYR A 201 6.77 5.35 14.22
N ASP A 202 5.71 6.14 14.08
CA ASP A 202 5.19 7.08 15.07
C ASP A 202 6.20 8.20 15.37
N GLN A 203 6.73 8.77 14.29
CA GLN A 203 7.71 9.84 14.31
C GLN A 203 7.10 11.18 13.88
N ASP A 204 6.74 12.00 14.85
CA ASP A 204 6.10 13.30 14.64
C ASP A 204 7.01 14.31 13.90
N LEU A 205 6.51 14.81 12.76
CA LEU A 205 7.06 15.97 12.09
C LEU A 205 6.53 17.27 12.71
N THR A 206 7.09 17.68 13.87
CA THR A 206 6.72 18.89 14.66
C THR A 206 6.43 20.20 13.91
N THR A 207 6.90 20.33 12.68
CA THR A 207 6.64 21.44 11.75
C THR A 207 5.32 21.35 10.98
N ARG A 208 4.55 20.28 11.15
CA ARG A 208 3.29 19.98 10.49
C ARG A 208 2.26 19.54 11.53
N PRO A 209 1.01 20.05 11.48
CA PRO A 209 -0.04 19.52 12.34
C PRO A 209 -0.48 18.12 11.89
N ASP A 210 -0.66 17.22 12.85
CA ASP A 210 -1.28 15.91 12.67
C ASP A 210 -2.69 16.03 12.07
N VAL A 211 -3.04 15.10 11.17
CA VAL A 211 -4.42 14.97 10.68
C VAL A 211 -5.26 14.20 11.71
N PHE A 212 -4.86 12.98 12.06
CA PHE A 212 -5.45 12.19 13.14
C PHE A 212 -4.42 11.68 14.16
N GLY A 213 -3.13 11.78 13.87
CA GLY A 213 -2.02 11.45 14.76
C GLY A 213 -0.68 11.51 14.05
N MET A 214 0.40 11.14 14.74
CA MET A 214 1.79 11.32 14.29
C MET A 214 2.30 10.28 13.28
N ARG A 215 1.56 9.21 13.01
CA ARG A 215 2.04 8.10 12.17
C ARG A 215 1.80 8.40 10.70
N ASP A 216 2.77 8.14 9.84
CA ASP A 216 2.55 8.21 8.41
C ASP A 216 1.73 7.01 7.90
N LEU A 217 0.96 7.24 6.83
CA LEU A 217 0.31 6.19 6.07
C LEU A 217 1.31 5.45 5.19
N GLY A 218 1.01 4.18 4.97
CA GLY A 218 1.73 3.32 4.07
C GLY A 218 3.01 2.77 4.66
N VAL A 219 3.91 2.40 3.74
CA VAL A 219 4.99 1.45 4.02
C VAL A 219 6.27 2.08 4.56
N TYR A 220 6.40 3.39 4.42
CA TYR A 220 7.55 4.18 4.85
C TYR A 220 7.10 5.13 5.95
N GLU A 221 7.93 5.25 6.98
CA GLU A 221 7.82 6.36 7.94
C GLU A 221 8.87 7.42 7.58
N MET A 222 8.44 8.67 7.53
CA MET A 222 9.34 9.80 7.50
C MET A 222 10.02 9.95 8.86
N GLN A 223 11.35 9.92 8.86
CA GLN A 223 12.07 10.17 10.10
C GLN A 223 12.16 11.66 10.38
N PRO A 224 12.06 12.08 11.65
CA PRO A 224 12.15 13.47 12.00
C PRO A 224 13.59 13.95 11.80
N TYR A 225 13.76 15.25 11.64
CA TYR A 225 15.07 15.85 11.38
C TYR A 225 16.10 15.45 12.43
N SER A 226 17.22 14.90 11.96
CA SER A 226 18.51 15.01 12.65
C SER A 226 19.42 15.91 11.81
N ASP A 227 19.31 17.22 11.99
CA ASP A 227 20.27 18.23 11.49
C ASP A 227 20.68 18.15 9.99
N ARG A 228 19.74 17.93 9.05
CA ARG A 228 20.02 17.98 7.60
C ARG A 228 19.43 19.22 6.95
N ILE A 229 20.20 20.30 6.91
CA ILE A 229 19.92 21.50 6.11
C ILE A 229 20.72 21.39 4.81
N TYR A 230 20.03 21.33 3.68
CA TYR A 230 20.65 21.57 2.38
C TYR A 230 20.45 23.05 2.04
N THR A 231 21.39 23.63 1.31
CA THR A 231 21.22 24.96 0.71
C THR A 231 20.99 24.78 -0.78
N ASP A 232 20.00 25.45 -1.37
CA ASP A 232 19.88 25.47 -2.82
C ASP A 232 21.01 26.28 -3.48
N GLY A 233 21.04 26.29 -4.82
CA GLY A 233 22.01 27.03 -5.61
C GLY A 233 21.93 28.56 -5.47
N PHE A 234 20.94 29.08 -4.75
CA PHE A 234 20.77 30.50 -4.42
C PHE A 234 21.10 30.82 -2.96
N GLY A 235 21.44 29.80 -2.16
CA GLY A 235 21.81 29.95 -0.75
C GLY A 235 20.61 29.90 0.22
N ASP A 236 19.40 29.63 -0.27
CA ASP A 236 18.25 29.45 0.59
C ASP A 236 18.29 28.06 1.24
N ALA A 237 17.94 28.00 2.53
CA ALA A 237 17.83 26.73 3.22
C ALA A 237 16.67 25.91 2.64
N VAL A 238 17.00 24.77 2.05
CA VAL A 238 16.07 23.73 1.63
C VAL A 238 16.20 22.57 2.60
N MET A 239 15.10 22.27 3.27
CA MET A 239 14.99 21.03 4.05
C MET A 239 14.32 19.98 3.19
N LEU A 240 14.99 18.84 3.01
CA LEU A 240 14.43 17.62 2.44
C LEU A 240 14.49 16.56 3.53
N ALA A 241 13.33 16.07 3.94
CA ALA A 241 13.22 14.90 4.82
C ALA A 241 12.90 13.67 3.97
N TYR A 242 13.52 12.54 4.30
CA TYR A 242 13.48 11.29 3.53
C TYR A 242 13.73 10.06 4.41
#